data_AF-A0A968KMI2-F1
#
_entry.id   AF-A0A968KMI2-F1
#
_cell.length_a   1.000
_cell.length_b   1.000
_cell.length_c   1.000
_cell.angle_alpha   90.00
_cell.angle_beta   90.00
_cell.angle_gamma   90.00
#
_symmetry.space_group_name_H-M   'P 1'
#
loop_
_entity.id
_entity.type
_entity.pdbx_description
1 polymer ?
#
loop_
_entity_poly.entity_id
_entity_poly.type
_entity_poly.pdbx_seq_one_letter_code
_entity_poly.pdbx_strand_id
1 'polypeptide(L)'
;RGNSIADIMAGLDGNAILVIRDGIVEKSFASNFGSGLFSFSTSENQTGLECGIVRVDVKDGLANFENQMAAQFTGVTWIGGGTVDLESEEIRIRIAPRGRRGVPTGSNLLARMVGIGGTLSHPRIVVNPTDVALNYGRYLAYFSTGGLSLLAEGLYDLFRANRD
;
A
#
# COMPACT_ATOMS: atom_id res chain seq x y z
N ARG A 1 32.01 6.78 -13.96
CA ARG A 1 31.22 6.33 -12.79
C ARG A 1 31.20 4.81 -12.82
N GLY A 2 31.44 4.13 -11.70
CA GLY A 2 31.53 2.67 -11.69
C GLY A 2 32.48 2.04 -10.66
N ASN A 3 32.84 2.75 -9.58
CA ASN A 3 33.66 2.17 -8.52
C ASN A 3 32.82 1.29 -7.55
N SER A 4 31.49 1.31 -7.68
CA SER A 4 30.55 0.46 -6.95
C SER A 4 29.27 0.26 -7.76
N ILE A 5 28.42 -0.69 -7.34
CA ILE A 5 27.11 -0.95 -7.98
C ILE A 5 26.22 0.29 -7.91
N ALA A 6 26.18 0.98 -6.77
CA ALA A 6 25.42 2.23 -6.60
C ALA A 6 25.88 3.30 -7.61
N ASP A 7 27.18 3.41 -7.84
CA ASP A 7 27.79 4.38 -8.74
C ASP A 7 27.48 4.08 -10.24
N ILE A 8 27.23 2.82 -10.57
CA ILE A 8 26.69 2.40 -11.88
C ILE A 8 25.21 2.74 -11.97
N MET A 9 24.44 2.42 -10.94
CA MET A 9 22.98 2.60 -10.90
C MET A 9 22.58 4.09 -10.85
N ALA A 10 23.43 4.95 -10.30
CA ALA A 10 23.27 6.41 -10.30
C ALA A 10 23.27 7.04 -11.71
N GLY A 11 23.76 6.33 -12.72
CA GLY A 11 23.73 6.76 -14.13
C GLY A 11 22.66 6.08 -14.96
N LEU A 12 21.72 5.34 -14.34
CA LEU A 12 20.70 4.59 -15.05
C LEU A 12 19.57 5.51 -15.51
N ASP A 13 19.27 5.45 -16.80
CA ASP A 13 18.12 6.10 -17.43
C ASP A 13 17.29 5.06 -18.18
N GLY A 14 15.96 5.15 -18.08
CA GLY A 14 15.06 4.30 -18.85
C GLY A 14 13.70 4.13 -18.21
N ASN A 15 12.87 3.28 -18.79
CA ASN A 15 11.58 2.92 -18.24
C ASN A 15 11.42 1.40 -18.19
N ALA A 16 10.76 0.91 -17.14
CA ALA A 16 10.42 -0.49 -16.96
C ALA A 16 8.92 -0.59 -16.69
N ILE A 17 8.28 -1.58 -17.30
CA ILE A 17 6.88 -1.91 -17.03
C ILE A 17 6.82 -3.39 -16.70
N LEU A 18 6.30 -3.70 -15.52
CA LEU A 18 6.00 -5.05 -15.09
C LEU A 18 4.48 -5.23 -15.05
N VAL A 19 3.99 -6.24 -15.75
CA VAL A 19 2.57 -6.64 -15.74
C VAL A 19 2.49 -8.10 -15.34
N ILE A 20 1.68 -8.39 -14.33
CA ILE A 20 1.40 -9.73 -13.83
C ILE A 20 -0.10 -9.97 -13.99
N ARG A 21 -0.49 -11.16 -14.43
CA ARG A 21 -1.89 -11.58 -14.54
C ARG A 21 -2.03 -12.98 -13.95
N ASP A 22 -3.19 -13.24 -13.34
CA ASP A 22 -3.60 -14.58 -12.89
C ASP A 22 -2.55 -15.28 -12.00
N GLY A 23 -2.08 -14.59 -10.96
CA GLY A 23 -1.07 -15.07 -10.02
C GLY A 23 -1.70 -15.62 -8.74
N ILE A 24 -1.15 -16.72 -8.22
CA ILE A 24 -1.52 -17.24 -6.90
C ILE A 24 -0.46 -16.77 -5.90
N VAL A 25 -0.88 -16.01 -4.88
CA VAL A 25 0.02 -15.62 -3.79
C VAL A 25 0.06 -16.74 -2.76
N GLU A 26 1.26 -17.32 -2.57
CA GLU A 26 1.47 -18.33 -1.54
C GLU A 26 1.29 -17.75 -0.13
N LYS A 27 0.76 -18.59 0.78
CA LYS A 27 0.49 -18.23 2.18
C LYS A 27 1.70 -17.73 2.95
N SER A 28 2.90 -18.24 2.63
CA SER A 28 4.17 -17.85 3.25
C SER A 28 4.52 -16.38 3.01
N PHE A 29 4.22 -15.89 1.79
CA PHE A 29 4.41 -14.49 1.44
C PHE A 29 3.37 -13.60 2.14
N ALA A 30 2.11 -14.06 2.17
CA ALA A 30 1.04 -13.38 2.88
C ALA A 30 1.25 -13.30 4.41
N SER A 31 1.89 -14.31 5.04
CA SER A 31 2.17 -14.28 6.48
C SER A 31 3.37 -13.40 6.85
N ASN A 32 4.44 -13.43 6.04
CA ASN A 32 5.69 -12.73 6.36
C ASN A 32 5.64 -11.24 6.01
N PHE A 33 4.99 -10.88 4.91
CA PHE A 33 4.87 -9.49 4.47
C PHE A 33 3.51 -8.86 4.85
N GLY A 34 2.54 -9.69 5.27
CA GLY A 34 1.13 -9.36 5.14
C GLY A 34 0.26 -9.36 6.38
N SER A 35 0.77 -9.63 7.57
CA SER A 35 -0.06 -9.56 8.78
C SER A 35 -0.64 -8.15 9.05
N GLY A 36 -0.05 -7.08 8.52
CA GLY A 36 -0.62 -5.72 8.55
C GLY A 36 -1.32 -5.31 7.25
N LEU A 37 -0.75 -5.72 6.11
CA LEU A 37 -1.16 -5.31 4.76
C LEU A 37 -2.08 -6.33 4.08
N PHE A 38 -2.48 -7.45 4.68
CA PHE A 38 -3.46 -8.39 4.11
C PHE A 38 -4.53 -8.80 5.14
N SER A 39 -4.43 -8.33 6.38
CA SER A 39 -5.43 -8.56 7.45
C SER A 39 -6.82 -7.98 7.17
N PHE A 40 -7.00 -7.22 6.08
CA PHE A 40 -8.32 -6.81 5.58
C PHE A 40 -9.05 -7.89 4.78
N SER A 41 -8.40 -9.03 4.49
CA SER A 41 -9.01 -10.17 3.78
C SER A 41 -9.39 -11.25 4.80
N THR A 42 -10.48 -11.02 5.52
CA THR A 42 -11.02 -11.98 6.48
C THR A 42 -11.47 -13.25 5.75
N SER A 43 -10.98 -14.41 6.22
CA SER A 43 -11.56 -15.76 6.12
C SER A 43 -11.37 -16.67 4.89
N GLU A 44 -10.83 -16.26 3.74
CA GLU A 44 -10.50 -17.23 2.68
C GLU A 44 -9.01 -17.31 2.37
N ASN A 45 -8.49 -18.54 2.46
CA ASN A 45 -7.10 -18.92 2.58
C ASN A 45 -6.25 -18.76 1.30
N GLN A 46 -6.74 -18.03 0.30
CA GLN A 46 -6.06 -17.75 -0.97
C GLN A 46 -6.49 -16.38 -1.48
N THR A 47 -5.58 -15.41 -1.45
CA THR A 47 -5.80 -14.10 -2.09
C THR A 47 -5.20 -14.18 -3.49
N GLY A 48 -6.03 -14.44 -4.50
CA GLY A 48 -5.60 -14.46 -5.89
C GLY A 48 -5.22 -13.05 -6.36
N LEU A 49 -4.06 -12.90 -6.99
CA LEU A 49 -3.68 -11.70 -7.74
C LEU A 49 -4.30 -11.81 -9.14
N GLU A 50 -5.34 -11.03 -9.41
CA GLU A 50 -5.99 -11.00 -10.72
C GLU A 50 -5.09 -10.28 -11.73
N CYS A 51 -4.56 -9.12 -11.32
CA CYS A 51 -3.72 -8.29 -12.16
C CYS A 51 -2.80 -7.42 -11.30
N GLY A 52 -1.55 -7.25 -11.71
CA GLY A 52 -0.62 -6.30 -11.13
C GLY A 52 0.06 -5.52 -12.24
N ILE A 53 0.17 -4.21 -12.08
CA ILE A 53 0.96 -3.36 -12.96
C ILE A 53 1.81 -2.42 -12.12
N VAL A 54 3.08 -2.31 -12.49
CA VAL A 54 3.93 -1.22 -12.05
C VAL A 54 4.72 -0.71 -13.23
N ARG A 55 4.69 0.60 -13.43
CA ARG A 55 5.60 1.28 -14.33
C ARG A 55 6.57 2.09 -13.49
N VAL A 56 7.85 2.03 -13.85
CA VAL A 56 8.93 2.76 -13.22
C VAL A 56 9.66 3.54 -14.30
N ASP A 57 9.76 4.84 -14.13
CA ASP A 57 10.58 5.72 -14.96
C ASP A 57 11.84 6.08 -14.14
N VAL A 58 13.02 5.70 -14.62
CA VAL A 58 14.32 5.96 -13.97
C VAL A 58 15.03 7.07 -14.71
N LYS A 59 15.49 8.06 -13.96
CA LYS A 59 16.31 9.15 -14.50
C LYS A 59 17.42 9.50 -13.52
N ASP A 60 18.66 9.53 -13.99
CA ASP A 60 19.83 9.85 -13.17
C ASP A 60 19.87 9.00 -11.87
N GLY A 61 19.54 7.70 -11.99
CA GLY A 61 19.47 6.79 -10.84
C GLY A 61 18.28 6.98 -9.90
N LEU A 62 17.40 7.95 -10.14
CA LEU A 62 16.14 8.11 -9.41
C LEU A 62 15.02 7.36 -10.12
N ALA A 63 14.60 6.24 -9.55
CA ALA A 63 13.45 5.48 -9.99
C ALA A 63 12.15 6.09 -9.43
N ASN A 64 11.25 6.53 -10.29
CA ASN A 64 9.96 7.12 -9.94
C ASN A 64 8.81 6.29 -10.51
N PHE A 65 7.85 5.96 -9.66
CA PHE A 65 6.63 5.23 -10.01
C PHE A 65 5.43 5.74 -9.22
N GLU A 66 5.45 7.03 -8.88
CA GLU A 66 4.37 7.70 -8.15
C GLU A 66 3.04 7.55 -8.90
N ASN A 67 2.02 6.97 -8.25
CA ASN A 67 0.72 6.65 -8.84
C ASN A 67 0.77 5.72 -10.07
N GLN A 68 1.89 5.03 -10.30
CA GLN A 68 2.07 4.11 -11.43
C GLN A 68 2.05 2.64 -11.01
N MET A 69 1.60 2.33 -9.80
CA MET A 69 1.46 0.97 -9.29
C MET A 69 0.00 0.68 -8.94
N ALA A 70 -0.53 -0.44 -9.44
CA ALA A 70 -1.80 -1.00 -9.03
C ALA A 70 -1.73 -2.53 -9.00
N ALA A 71 -2.31 -3.14 -7.97
CA ALA A 71 -2.44 -4.59 -7.86
C ALA A 71 -3.85 -4.94 -7.40
N GLN A 72 -4.57 -5.66 -8.25
CA GLN A 72 -5.92 -6.13 -8.00
C GLN A 72 -5.89 -7.56 -7.49
N PHE A 73 -6.45 -7.75 -6.31
CA PHE A 73 -6.69 -9.04 -5.71
C PHE A 73 -8.19 -9.31 -5.60
N THR A 74 -8.55 -10.56 -5.27
CA THR A 74 -9.94 -11.01 -5.14
C THR A 74 -10.78 -10.10 -4.24
N GLY A 75 -10.28 -9.70 -3.06
CA GLY A 75 -11.03 -8.89 -2.09
C GLY A 75 -10.73 -7.39 -2.07
N VAL A 76 -9.63 -6.96 -2.70
CA VAL A 76 -9.01 -5.65 -2.44
C VAL A 76 -8.15 -5.22 -3.63
N THR A 77 -8.12 -3.93 -3.92
CA THR A 77 -7.22 -3.33 -4.91
C THR A 77 -6.22 -2.46 -4.18
N TRP A 78 -4.94 -2.68 -4.43
CA TRP A 78 -3.86 -1.82 -3.95
C TRP A 78 -3.54 -0.82 -5.05
N ILE A 79 -3.43 0.44 -4.66
CA ILE A 79 -2.98 1.52 -5.53
C ILE A 79 -1.85 2.20 -4.80
N GLY A 80 -0.75 2.47 -5.49
CA GLY A 80 0.42 3.02 -4.84
C GLY A 80 1.43 3.59 -5.81
N GLY A 81 2.57 3.91 -5.24
CA GLY A 81 3.69 4.46 -5.97
C GLY A 81 4.74 5.01 -5.03
N GLY A 82 5.82 5.49 -5.60
CA GLY A 82 6.89 6.06 -4.80
C GLY A 82 8.14 6.38 -5.60
N THR A 83 9.22 6.56 -4.85
CA THR A 83 10.55 6.82 -5.37
C THR A 83 11.57 5.89 -4.73
N VAL A 84 12.55 5.47 -5.51
CA VAL A 84 13.76 4.78 -5.05
C VAL A 84 14.95 5.53 -5.62
N ASP A 85 15.78 6.08 -4.76
CA ASP A 85 17.06 6.67 -5.12
C ASP A 85 18.12 5.55 -5.10
N LEU A 86 18.67 5.22 -6.26
CA LEU A 86 19.64 4.13 -6.40
C LEU A 86 21.07 4.57 -6.04
N GLU A 87 21.33 5.87 -5.91
CA GLU A 87 22.60 6.43 -5.45
C GLU A 87 22.65 6.39 -3.91
N SER A 88 21.60 6.89 -3.24
CA SER A 88 21.51 6.91 -1.78
C SER A 88 20.91 5.65 -1.15
N GLU A 89 20.43 4.73 -1.99
CA GLU A 89 19.60 3.57 -1.64
C GLU A 89 18.27 3.94 -0.94
N GLU A 90 17.87 5.21 -0.87
CA GLU A 90 16.67 5.63 -0.15
C GLU A 90 15.40 5.13 -0.86
N ILE A 91 14.49 4.52 -0.09
CA ILE A 91 13.18 4.10 -0.59
C ILE A 91 12.08 4.92 0.06
N ARG A 92 11.08 5.31 -0.73
CA ARG A 92 9.85 5.96 -0.26
C ARG A 92 8.67 5.46 -1.08
N ILE A 93 7.91 4.51 -0.55
CA ILE A 93 6.78 3.88 -1.22
C ILE A 93 5.52 4.08 -0.39
N ARG A 94 4.39 4.36 -1.03
CA ARG A 94 3.08 4.47 -0.41
C ARG A 94 2.11 3.52 -1.10
N ILE A 95 1.36 2.76 -0.29
CA ILE A 95 0.37 1.80 -0.76
C ILE A 95 -0.95 2.10 -0.05
N ALA A 96 -2.00 2.35 -0.83
CA ALA A 96 -3.37 2.53 -0.36
C ALA A 96 -4.20 1.32 -0.80
N PRO A 97 -4.58 0.44 0.14
CA PRO A 97 -5.54 -0.62 -0.17
C PRO A 97 -6.95 -0.02 -0.26
N ARG A 98 -7.78 -0.56 -1.15
CA ARG A 98 -9.19 -0.20 -1.33
C ARG A 98 -10.03 -1.46 -1.43
N GLY A 99 -11.03 -1.58 -0.57
CA GLY A 99 -11.97 -2.71 -0.59
C GLY A 99 -12.79 -2.73 -1.88
N ARG A 100 -13.17 -3.92 -2.33
CA ARG A 100 -14.00 -4.10 -3.54
C ARG A 100 -15.49 -4.13 -3.18
N ARG A 101 -16.32 -3.47 -3.99
CA ARG A 101 -17.78 -3.50 -3.84
C ARG A 101 -18.29 -4.95 -3.93
N GLY A 102 -19.16 -5.35 -3.00
CA GLY A 102 -19.78 -6.68 -2.98
C GLY A 102 -19.03 -7.75 -2.18
N VAL A 103 -17.85 -7.46 -1.64
CA VAL A 103 -17.16 -8.33 -0.67
C VAL A 103 -17.57 -7.88 0.73
N PRO A 104 -18.19 -8.75 1.57
CA PRO A 104 -18.58 -8.39 2.92
C PRO A 104 -17.34 -8.28 3.82
N THR A 105 -16.60 -7.19 3.70
CA THR A 105 -15.54 -6.83 4.63
C THR A 105 -16.20 -6.24 5.87
N GLY A 106 -16.43 -7.07 6.88
CA GLY A 106 -16.81 -6.60 8.20
C GLY A 106 -15.78 -5.56 8.67
N SER A 107 -16.24 -4.35 8.97
CA SER A 107 -15.47 -3.13 9.26
C SER A 107 -15.04 -2.32 8.03
N ASN A 108 -15.76 -1.21 7.84
CA ASN A 108 -15.40 -0.07 7.00
C ASN A 108 -14.21 0.72 7.61
N LEU A 109 -13.23 0.03 8.19
CA LEU A 109 -11.98 0.65 8.61
C LEU A 109 -11.13 0.79 7.35
N LEU A 110 -11.29 1.94 6.70
CA LEU A 110 -10.35 2.57 5.77
C LEU A 110 -9.00 1.87 5.83
N ALA A 111 -8.75 1.05 4.81
CA ALA A 111 -7.50 0.36 4.64
C ALA A 111 -6.36 1.38 4.78
N ARG A 112 -5.65 1.30 5.90
CA ARG A 112 -4.67 2.31 6.30
C ARG A 112 -3.61 2.38 5.22
N MET A 113 -3.28 3.59 4.77
CA MET A 113 -2.19 3.78 3.84
C MET A 113 -0.90 3.32 4.54
N VAL A 114 -0.19 2.39 3.92
CA VAL A 114 1.07 1.88 4.43
C VAL A 114 2.20 2.53 3.65
N GLY A 115 3.11 3.18 4.38
CA GLY A 115 4.38 3.66 3.84
C GLY A 115 5.47 2.61 4.01
N ILE A 116 6.40 2.56 3.07
CA ILE A 116 7.67 1.84 3.20
C ILE A 116 8.77 2.89 2.98
N GLY A 117 9.69 2.97 3.93
CA GLY A 117 10.80 3.92 3.94
C GLY A 117 12.12 3.24 4.30
N GLY A 118 13.18 4.03 4.48
CA GLY A 118 14.50 3.53 4.84
C GLY A 118 15.38 3.37 3.61
N THR A 119 16.21 2.33 3.58
CA THR A 119 17.09 2.05 2.44
C THR A 119 16.75 0.70 1.79
N LEU A 120 17.22 0.45 0.57
CA LEU A 120 17.08 -0.84 -0.13
C LEU A 120 17.60 -2.00 0.71
N SER A 121 18.71 -1.78 1.41
CA SER A 121 19.34 -2.76 2.29
C SER A 121 18.56 -3.01 3.59
N HIS A 122 17.84 -1.99 4.08
CA HIS A 122 17.10 -2.04 5.35
C HIS A 122 15.73 -1.35 5.22
N PRO A 123 14.78 -1.94 4.47
CA PRO A 123 13.45 -1.39 4.31
C PRO A 123 12.69 -1.45 5.64
N ARG A 124 11.93 -0.40 5.94
CA ARG A 124 11.12 -0.30 7.16
C ARG A 124 9.71 0.18 6.83
N ILE A 125 8.73 -0.42 7.48
CA ILE A 125 7.34 0.04 7.39
C ILE A 125 7.24 1.39 8.12
N VAL A 126 6.79 2.40 7.40
CA VAL A 126 6.54 3.75 7.92
C VAL A 126 5.04 3.92 8.02
N VAL A 127 4.53 3.97 9.25
CA VAL A 127 3.14 4.32 9.52
C VAL A 127 3.07 5.85 9.63
N ASN A 128 2.19 6.49 8.85
CA ASN A 128 2.08 7.95 8.88
C ASN A 128 1.63 8.40 10.28
N PRO A 129 2.39 9.26 10.99
CA PRO A 129 2.03 9.71 12.33
C PRO A 129 0.66 10.40 12.38
N THR A 130 0.22 11.03 11.29
CA THR A 130 -1.13 11.61 11.17
C THR A 130 -2.20 10.53 11.16
N ASP A 131 -1.99 9.42 10.45
CA ASP A 131 -2.91 8.28 10.46
C ASP A 131 -2.92 7.61 11.84
N VAL A 132 -1.76 7.48 12.50
CA VAL A 132 -1.69 6.95 13.87
C VAL A 132 -2.48 7.84 14.84
N ALA A 133 -2.31 9.16 14.76
CA ALA A 133 -3.02 10.12 15.61
C ALA A 133 -4.54 10.12 15.36
N LEU A 134 -4.97 10.10 14.09
CA LEU A 134 -6.37 9.96 13.72
C LEU A 134 -6.97 8.65 14.26
N ASN A 135 -6.27 7.54 14.05
CA ASN A 135 -6.72 6.23 14.51
C ASN A 135 -6.79 6.14 16.04
N TYR A 136 -5.84 6.74 16.75
CA TYR A 136 -5.85 6.81 18.21
C TYR A 136 -6.99 7.71 18.72
N GLY A 137 -7.22 8.86 18.09
CA GLY A 137 -8.35 9.73 18.39
C GLY A 137 -9.69 9.04 18.16
N ARG A 138 -9.83 8.30 17.06
CA ARG A 138 -11.01 7.46 16.76
C ARG A 138 -11.21 6.35 17.77
N TYR A 139 -10.15 5.68 18.19
CA TYR A 139 -10.22 4.63 19.21
C TYR A 139 -10.67 5.18 20.56
N LEU A 140 -10.12 6.33 20.98
CA LEU A 140 -10.58 7.03 22.18
C LEU A 140 -12.03 7.49 22.06
N ALA A 141 -12.44 7.99 20.89
CA ALA A 141 -13.82 8.38 20.62
C ALA A 141 -14.76 7.17 20.63
N TYR A 142 -14.36 6.04 20.06
CA TYR A 142 -15.10 4.78 20.12
C TYR A 142 -15.33 4.35 21.57
N PHE A 143 -14.26 4.32 22.36
CA PHE A 143 -14.34 3.91 23.77
C PHE A 143 -15.17 4.91 24.59
N SER A 144 -14.99 6.21 24.39
CA SER A 144 -15.70 7.25 25.15
C SER A 144 -17.17 7.39 24.75
N THR A 145 -17.51 7.13 23.50
CA THR A 145 -18.89 7.23 22.98
C THR A 145 -19.62 5.88 22.94
N GLY A 146 -19.00 4.80 23.43
CA GLY A 146 -19.57 3.46 23.39
C GLY A 146 -19.81 2.93 21.97
N GLY A 147 -19.02 3.39 21.01
CA GLY A 147 -19.09 2.96 19.61
C GLY A 147 -19.99 3.79 18.70
N LEU A 148 -20.65 4.84 19.20
CA LEU A 148 -21.44 5.75 18.36
C LEU A 148 -20.59 6.46 17.29
N SER A 149 -19.33 6.76 17.58
CA SER A 149 -18.42 7.37 16.60
C SER A 149 -18.21 6.51 15.34
N LEU A 150 -18.25 5.18 15.44
CA LEU A 150 -18.15 4.30 14.25
C LEU A 150 -19.36 4.44 13.33
N LEU A 151 -20.55 4.60 13.90
CA LEU A 151 -21.78 4.78 13.13
C LEU A 151 -21.79 6.14 12.42
N ALA A 152 -21.33 7.19 13.11
CA ALA A 152 -21.22 8.53 12.53
C ALA A 152 -20.22 8.57 11.36
N GLU A 153 -19.09 7.88 11.47
CA GLU A 153 -18.11 7.77 10.38
C GLU A 153 -18.67 6.98 9.19
N GLY A 154 -19.33 5.84 9.44
CA GLY A 154 -19.97 5.05 8.38
C GLY A 154 -21.01 5.85 7.60
N LEU A 155 -21.83 6.65 8.29
CA LEU A 155 -22.79 7.55 7.66
C LEU A 155 -22.10 8.64 6.83
N TYR A 156 -21.04 9.25 7.37
CA TYR A 156 -20.30 10.30 6.68
C TYR A 156 -19.63 9.81 5.39
N ASP A 157 -19.03 8.63 5.43
CA ASP A 157 -18.40 8.01 4.26
C ASP A 157 -19.43 7.67 3.18
N LEU A 158 -20.64 7.20 3.56
CA LEU A 158 -21.75 6.99 2.62
C LEU A 158 -22.21 8.30 1.97
N PHE A 159 -22.31 9.40 2.73
CA PHE A 159 -22.66 10.71 2.18
C PHE A 159 -21.60 11.23 1.21
N ARG A 160 -20.33 10.94 1.44
CA ARG A 160 -19.22 11.38 0.57
C ARG A 160 -19.14 10.52 -0.69
N ALA A 161 -19.29 9.21 -0.57
CA ALA A 161 -19.28 8.27 -1.70
C ALA A 161 -20.46 8.43 -2.66
N ASN A 162 -21.58 9.03 -2.21
CA ASN A 162 -22.76 9.29 -3.03
C ASN A 162 -22.78 10.71 -3.64
N ARG A 163 -21.74 11.51 -3.39
CA ARG A 163 -21.58 12.88 -3.92
C ARG A 163 -20.61 12.94 -5.11
N ASP A 164 -19.85 11.87 -5.36
CA ASP A 164 -19.09 11.61 -6.59
C ASP A 164 -19.93 10.74 -7.54
#